data_AF-A0A850YJP6-F1
#
_entry.id   AF-A0A850YJP6-F1
#
_cell.length_a   1.000
_cell.length_b   1.000
_cell.length_c   1.000
_cell.angle_alpha   90.00
_cell.angle_beta   90.00
_cell.angle_gamma   90.00
#
_symmetry.space_group_name_H-M   'P 1'
#
loop_
_entity.id
_entity.type
_entity.pdbx_description
1 polymer ?
#
loop_
_entity_poly.entity_id
_entity_poly.type
_entity_poly.pdbx_seq_one_letter_code
_entity_poly.pdbx_strand_id
1 'polypeptide(L)'
;ISFTEALQHFQSAELSGSRGKVRAPGHQGILAALLRCLCGPPRLRPQLRGEQELALAMAQCALDDSEWVHMRILQTIYQQLTRSRLGCPRYGAHWEELGFQGRTGSSPLPGEIPRPIPKIHSNLPWSNSVLSQLPESLPVLQTQLHWPPLDNFPFCIMSVNITRIVIQALQEERLSRECNRRQQVIGVLNDLYAAAFLRLSRLWKHQHGTIADAGFFLKELELCTKEKPRQLLKSLEAYLSR
;
A
#
# COMPACT_ATOMS: atom_id res chain seq x y z
N ILE A 1 -5.92 -8.46 14.47
CA ILE A 1 -6.18 -7.07 14.90
C ILE A 1 -7.20 -6.46 13.94
N SER A 2 -8.13 -5.62 14.40
CA SER A 2 -9.07 -4.96 13.48
C SER A 2 -8.44 -3.74 12.81
N PHE A 3 -9.01 -3.29 11.70
CA PHE A 3 -8.58 -2.06 11.02
C PHE A 3 -8.65 -0.85 11.97
N THR A 4 -9.75 -0.71 12.70
CA THR A 4 -9.97 0.40 13.65
C THR A 4 -8.94 0.39 14.77
N GLU A 5 -8.61 -0.79 15.31
CA GLU A 5 -7.61 -0.96 16.38
C GLU A 5 -6.21 -0.57 15.89
N ALA A 6 -5.84 -0.96 14.66
CA ALA A 6 -4.57 -0.55 14.05
C ALA A 6 -4.52 0.96 13.78
N LEU A 7 -5.60 1.55 13.23
CA LEU A 7 -5.67 2.97 12.95
C LEU A 7 -5.60 3.81 14.24
N GLN A 8 -6.27 3.38 15.31
CA GLN A 8 -6.21 4.02 16.62
C GLN A 8 -4.79 4.02 17.20
N HIS A 9 -4.03 2.94 17.02
CA HIS A 9 -2.62 2.93 17.42
C HIS A 9 -1.82 4.03 16.72
N PHE A 10 -1.95 4.19 15.41
CA PHE A 10 -1.25 5.26 14.67
C PHE A 10 -1.77 6.67 14.96
N GLN A 11 -3.02 6.82 15.40
CA GLN A 11 -3.58 8.10 15.84
C GLN A 11 -3.10 8.51 17.24
N SER A 12 -2.94 7.54 18.13
CA SER A 12 -2.58 7.74 19.55
C SER A 12 -1.08 7.76 19.81
N ALA A 13 -0.31 6.97 19.05
CA ALA A 13 1.13 7.11 19.00
C ALA A 13 1.41 8.45 18.32
N GLU A 14 1.75 9.49 19.08
CA GLU A 14 2.24 10.73 18.50
C GLU A 14 3.41 10.37 17.58
N LEU A 15 3.18 10.44 16.26
CA LEU A 15 4.17 10.26 15.19
C LEU A 15 5.15 11.46 15.17
N SER A 16 5.66 11.80 16.35
CA SER A 16 6.49 12.93 16.73
C SER A 16 7.81 12.98 15.96
N GLY A 17 8.29 11.83 15.48
CA GLY A 17 9.49 11.72 14.65
C GLY A 17 9.28 11.96 13.15
N SER A 18 8.08 11.77 12.58
CA SER A 18 7.86 11.80 11.12
C SER A 18 7.17 13.07 10.61
N ARG A 19 6.60 13.91 11.49
CA ARG A 19 6.03 15.21 11.13
C ARG A 19 7.03 16.19 10.48
N GLY A 20 8.33 16.01 10.70
CA GLY A 20 9.38 16.94 10.26
C GLY A 20 9.81 16.84 8.78
N LYS A 21 9.34 15.86 8.00
CA LYS A 21 9.86 15.59 6.63
C LYS A 21 8.81 15.61 5.52
N VAL A 22 7.67 16.26 5.72
CA VAL A 22 6.73 16.52 4.61
C VAL A 22 7.30 17.63 3.74
N ARG A 23 8.00 17.25 2.67
CA ARG A 23 8.57 18.18 1.68
C ARG A 23 7.42 18.90 0.98
N ALA A 24 7.31 20.21 1.18
CA ALA A 24 6.38 21.05 0.44
C ALA A 24 6.62 20.89 -1.08
N PRO A 25 5.58 20.84 -1.92
CA PRO A 25 5.74 20.81 -3.37
C PRO A 25 6.56 22.03 -3.79
N GLY A 26 7.61 21.79 -4.59
CA GLY A 26 8.58 22.80 -4.99
C GLY A 26 7.93 24.04 -5.60
N HIS A 27 8.53 25.20 -5.34
CA HIS A 27 8.12 26.51 -5.85
C HIS A 27 7.80 26.44 -7.35
N GLN A 28 6.53 26.63 -7.71
CA GLN A 28 6.07 26.80 -9.09
C GLN A 28 5.62 28.25 -9.30
N GLY A 29 5.99 28.82 -10.46
CA GLY A 29 5.85 30.25 -10.76
C GLY A 29 4.42 30.79 -10.68
N ILE A 30 4.33 32.12 -10.48
CA ILE A 30 3.09 32.89 -10.24
C ILE A 30 2.01 32.63 -11.30
N LEU A 31 2.39 32.43 -12.56
CA LEU A 31 1.46 32.13 -13.66
C LEU A 31 0.83 30.73 -13.55
N ALA A 32 1.58 29.72 -13.10
CA ALA A 32 1.05 28.39 -12.84
C ALA A 32 0.10 28.37 -11.64
N ALA A 33 0.34 29.24 -10.65
CA ALA A 33 -0.55 29.42 -9.50
C ALA A 33 -1.88 30.08 -9.88
N LEU A 34 -1.86 31.09 -10.77
CA LEU A 34 -3.07 31.77 -11.28
C LEU A 34 -3.91 30.85 -12.17
N LEU A 35 -3.29 30.11 -13.10
CA LEU A 35 -4.00 29.13 -13.93
C LEU A 35 -4.61 27.99 -13.10
N ARG A 36 -3.95 27.58 -12.00
CA ARG A 36 -4.50 26.63 -11.02
C ARG A 36 -5.65 27.20 -10.19
N CYS A 37 -5.69 28.51 -9.95
CA CYS A 37 -6.80 29.13 -9.22
C CYS A 37 -8.10 29.09 -10.03
N LEU A 38 -8.01 29.29 -11.34
CA LEU A 38 -9.16 29.37 -12.24
C LEU A 38 -9.61 28.00 -12.80
N CYS A 39 -8.69 27.07 -13.05
CA CYS A 39 -8.99 25.76 -13.66
C CYS A 39 -8.26 24.57 -12.99
N GLY A 40 -7.59 24.78 -11.85
CA GLY A 40 -6.82 23.74 -11.18
C GLY A 40 -7.67 22.75 -10.39
N PRO A 41 -7.12 21.56 -10.09
CA PRO A 41 -7.77 20.61 -9.20
C PRO A 41 -8.07 21.28 -7.85
N PRO A 42 -9.23 21.00 -7.23
CA PRO A 42 -9.60 21.64 -5.98
C PRO A 42 -8.60 21.24 -4.89
N ARG A 43 -8.18 22.22 -4.08
CA ARG A 43 -7.34 21.95 -2.91
C ARG A 43 -8.08 21.12 -1.87
N LEU A 44 -7.34 20.32 -1.11
CA LEU A 44 -7.91 19.56 0.00
C LEU A 44 -8.46 20.52 1.06
N ARG A 45 -9.68 20.26 1.54
CA ARG A 45 -10.32 21.07 2.59
C ARG A 45 -9.49 21.05 3.89
N PRO A 46 -9.40 22.17 4.64
CA PRO A 46 -8.61 22.25 5.86
C PRO A 46 -8.97 21.18 6.90
N GLN A 47 -10.25 20.80 7.00
CA GLN A 47 -10.72 19.77 7.94
C GLN A 47 -10.10 18.39 7.67
N LEU A 48 -9.74 18.10 6.41
CA LEU A 48 -9.19 16.82 5.98
C LEU A 48 -7.66 16.77 6.07
N ARG A 49 -7.01 17.89 6.41
CA ARG A 49 -5.55 17.99 6.51
C ARG A 49 -4.99 17.07 7.60
N GLY A 50 -5.69 16.93 8.72
CA GLY A 50 -5.28 16.02 9.80
C GLY A 50 -5.17 14.56 9.35
N GLU A 51 -6.18 14.07 8.60
CA GLU A 51 -6.12 12.72 8.04
C GLU A 51 -5.05 12.56 6.96
N GLN A 52 -4.82 13.60 6.14
CA GLN A 52 -3.74 13.60 5.16
C GLN A 52 -2.37 13.48 5.83
N GLU A 53 -2.12 14.28 6.87
CA GLU A 53 -0.87 14.23 7.63
C GLU A 53 -0.68 12.87 8.31
N LEU A 54 -1.74 12.32 8.90
CA LEU A 54 -1.74 10.98 9.47
C LEU A 54 -1.37 9.92 8.41
N ALA A 55 -2.02 9.95 7.24
CA ALA A 55 -1.73 9.00 6.16
C ALA A 55 -0.27 9.07 5.69
N LEU A 56 0.27 10.28 5.56
CA LEU A 56 1.67 10.49 5.17
C LEU A 56 2.64 10.04 6.27
N ALA A 57 2.31 10.30 7.54
CA ALA A 57 3.12 9.88 8.68
C ALA A 57 3.11 8.36 8.84
N MET A 58 1.96 7.72 8.65
CA MET A 58 1.80 6.27 8.58
C MET A 58 2.62 5.68 7.43
N ALA A 59 2.58 6.28 6.24
CA ALA A 59 3.40 5.82 5.12
C ALA A 59 4.90 5.89 5.43
N GLN A 60 5.34 6.92 6.16
CA GLN A 60 6.75 7.09 6.56
C GLN A 60 7.14 6.24 7.79
N CYS A 61 6.17 5.64 8.49
CA CYS A 61 6.42 4.80 9.64
C CYS A 61 7.11 3.50 9.19
N ALA A 62 8.30 3.26 9.73
CA ALA A 62 8.98 1.99 9.54
C ALA A 62 8.31 0.93 10.43
N LEU A 63 8.25 -0.30 9.92
CA LEU A 63 7.87 -1.43 10.75
C LEU A 63 8.88 -1.56 11.90
N ASP A 64 8.39 -1.42 13.12
CA ASP A 64 9.15 -1.65 14.34
C ASP A 64 8.85 -3.06 14.87
N ASP A 65 9.89 -3.88 15.01
CA ASP A 65 9.84 -5.26 15.52
C ASP A 65 9.55 -5.31 17.03
N SER A 66 9.85 -4.23 17.76
CA SER A 66 9.56 -4.11 19.18
C SER A 66 8.11 -3.72 19.47
N GLU A 67 7.41 -3.18 18.46
CA GLU A 67 6.00 -2.82 18.56
C GLU A 67 5.09 -4.02 18.28
N TRP A 68 4.45 -4.52 19.33
CA TRP A 68 3.55 -5.68 19.27
C TRP A 68 2.36 -5.48 18.30
N VAL A 69 1.90 -4.24 18.11
CA VAL A 69 0.81 -3.90 17.18
C VAL A 69 1.22 -4.19 15.75
N HIS A 70 2.42 -3.77 15.34
CA HIS A 70 2.96 -4.04 14.01
C HIS A 70 3.02 -5.53 13.71
N MET A 71 3.36 -6.35 14.70
CA MET A 71 3.42 -7.81 14.55
C MET A 71 2.05 -8.43 14.35
N ARG A 72 1.06 -8.00 15.15
CA ARG A 72 -0.32 -8.47 15.00
C ARG A 72 -0.92 -8.10 13.65
N ILE A 73 -0.55 -6.94 13.10
CA ILE A 73 -0.99 -6.54 11.76
C ILE A 73 -0.42 -7.49 10.70
N LEU A 74 0.88 -7.76 10.72
CA LEU A 74 1.51 -8.68 9.76
C LEU A 74 0.94 -10.09 9.84
N GLN A 75 0.70 -10.60 11.04
CA GLN A 75 0.05 -11.89 11.24
C GLN A 75 -1.37 -11.91 10.68
N THR A 76 -2.12 -10.82 10.85
CA THR A 76 -3.48 -10.69 10.31
C THR A 76 -3.45 -10.73 8.78
N ILE A 77 -2.51 -10.03 8.14
CA ILE A 77 -2.34 -10.05 6.68
C ILE A 77 -1.97 -11.44 6.20
N TYR A 78 -1.02 -12.11 6.85
CA TYR A 78 -0.62 -13.45 6.48
C TYR A 78 -1.80 -14.42 6.56
N GLN A 79 -2.57 -14.39 7.65
CA GLN A 79 -3.75 -15.23 7.83
C GLN A 79 -4.83 -14.93 6.78
N GLN A 80 -5.06 -13.67 6.44
CA GLN A 80 -6.01 -13.29 5.40
C GLN A 80 -5.57 -13.79 4.02
N LEU A 81 -4.29 -13.65 3.67
CA LEU A 81 -3.77 -14.04 2.36
C LEU A 81 -3.69 -15.55 2.18
N THR A 82 -3.22 -16.26 3.19
CA THR A 82 -3.00 -17.72 3.12
C THR A 82 -4.24 -18.53 3.52
N ARG A 83 -5.26 -17.88 4.09
CA ARG A 83 -6.39 -18.53 4.78
C ARG A 83 -5.95 -19.49 5.89
N SER A 84 -4.71 -19.36 6.35
CA SER A 84 -4.16 -20.18 7.42
C SER A 84 -4.80 -19.79 8.75
N ARG A 85 -5.19 -20.79 9.52
CA ARG A 85 -5.70 -20.64 10.90
C ARG A 85 -4.59 -20.80 11.95
N LEU A 86 -3.37 -21.11 11.51
CA LEU A 86 -2.24 -21.36 12.39
C LEU A 86 -1.59 -20.04 12.84
N GLY A 87 -0.88 -20.10 13.96
CA GLY A 87 -0.03 -19.00 14.39
C GLY A 87 1.04 -18.73 13.34
N CYS A 88 1.13 -17.51 12.85
CA CYS A 88 2.13 -17.05 11.89
C CYS A 88 3.40 -16.63 12.67
N PRO A 89 4.51 -17.39 12.60
CA PRO A 89 5.75 -17.05 13.29
C PRO A 89 6.34 -15.75 12.73
N ARG A 90 7.10 -15.01 13.55
CA ARG A 90 7.70 -13.74 13.11
C ARG A 90 8.64 -13.90 11.91
N TYR A 91 9.45 -14.94 11.91
CA TYR A 91 10.45 -15.20 10.88
C TYR A 91 10.22 -16.59 10.27
N GLY A 92 10.57 -16.77 8.99
CA GLY A 92 10.50 -18.08 8.34
C GLY A 92 10.16 -18.04 6.86
N ALA A 93 10.38 -19.19 6.21
CA ALA A 93 10.18 -19.44 4.77
C ALA A 93 8.77 -19.06 4.27
N HIS A 94 7.78 -19.10 5.16
CA HIS A 94 6.39 -18.76 4.86
C HIS A 94 6.19 -17.32 4.35
N TRP A 95 7.13 -16.40 4.61
CA TRP A 95 7.07 -15.06 4.01
C TRP A 95 7.43 -15.04 2.52
N GLU A 96 8.21 -16.02 2.03
CA GLU A 96 8.52 -16.19 0.60
C GLU A 96 7.27 -16.55 -0.20
N GLU A 97 6.34 -17.29 0.40
CA GLU A 97 5.02 -17.60 -0.19
C GLU A 97 4.19 -16.33 -0.46
N LEU A 98 4.45 -15.23 0.25
CA LEU A 98 3.81 -13.94 -0.01
C LEU A 98 4.60 -13.04 -0.96
N GLY A 99 5.73 -13.54 -1.47
CA GLY A 99 6.64 -12.84 -2.37
C GLY A 99 7.69 -11.99 -1.67
N PHE A 100 7.93 -12.15 -0.35
CA PHE A 100 9.07 -11.52 0.30
C PHE A 100 10.35 -12.28 -0.01
N GLN A 101 11.39 -11.59 -0.50
CA GLN A 101 12.68 -12.20 -0.80
C GLN A 101 13.71 -11.81 0.27
N GLY A 102 14.27 -12.78 0.98
CA GLY A 102 15.39 -12.57 1.91
C GLY A 102 16.71 -12.54 1.14
N ARG A 103 17.48 -11.44 1.21
CA ARG A 103 18.84 -11.42 0.66
C ARG A 103 19.83 -11.96 1.70
N THR A 104 20.64 -12.92 1.26
CA THR A 104 21.65 -13.63 2.05
C THR A 104 22.70 -12.69 2.64
N GLY A 105 23.01 -12.90 3.91
CA GLY A 105 24.05 -12.21 4.66
C GLY A 105 24.72 -13.16 5.64
N SER A 106 25.18 -14.30 5.15
CA SER A 106 26.18 -15.14 5.83
C SER A 106 26.76 -16.11 4.78
N SER A 107 28.06 -15.98 4.49
CA SER A 107 28.79 -16.95 3.67
C SER A 107 28.54 -18.37 4.22
N PRO A 108 28.24 -19.36 3.37
CA PRO A 108 28.20 -20.75 3.81
C PRO A 108 29.60 -21.19 4.23
N LEU A 109 29.72 -21.90 5.37
CA LEU A 109 30.83 -22.82 5.57
C LEU A 109 30.73 -23.95 4.53
N PRO A 110 31.85 -24.50 4.02
CA PRO A 110 31.79 -25.50 2.95
C PRO A 110 31.16 -26.81 3.47
N GLY A 111 30.01 -27.21 2.93
CA GLY A 111 29.47 -28.57 3.12
C GLY A 111 28.01 -28.67 3.58
N GLU A 112 27.41 -27.59 4.08
CA GLU A 112 25.97 -27.53 4.34
C GLU A 112 25.29 -26.74 3.22
N ILE A 113 24.16 -27.24 2.68
CA ILE A 113 23.27 -26.43 1.84
C ILE A 113 22.44 -25.57 2.81
N PRO A 114 22.73 -24.28 3.01
CA PRO A 114 21.93 -23.46 3.91
C PRO A 114 20.65 -23.12 3.16
N ARG A 115 19.49 -23.59 3.64
CA ARG A 115 18.23 -22.98 3.22
C ARG A 115 18.19 -21.58 3.81
N PRO A 116 18.00 -20.52 3.00
CA PRO A 116 17.85 -19.18 3.54
C PRO A 116 16.64 -19.18 4.48
N ILE A 117 16.85 -18.81 5.74
CA ILE A 117 15.74 -18.39 6.60
C ILE A 117 15.45 -16.95 6.16
N PRO A 118 14.24 -16.64 5.65
CA PRO A 118 13.88 -15.26 5.37
C PRO A 118 13.85 -14.52 6.68
N LYS A 119 14.92 -13.77 6.92
CA LYS A 119 14.86 -12.62 7.81
C LYS A 119 14.16 -11.53 7.01
N ILE A 120 13.05 -11.05 7.56
CA ILE A 120 12.44 -9.78 7.15
C ILE A 120 13.50 -8.70 7.47
N HIS A 121 14.46 -8.47 6.57
CA HIS A 121 15.54 -7.51 6.82
C HIS A 121 15.08 -6.08 6.50
N SER A 122 15.47 -5.19 7.39
CA SER A 122 15.28 -3.75 7.52
C SER A 122 15.69 -2.84 6.34
N ASN A 123 16.14 -3.38 5.21
CA ASN A 123 16.76 -2.62 4.10
C ASN A 123 16.06 -2.72 2.73
N LEU A 124 14.93 -3.43 2.61
CA LEU A 124 13.95 -3.03 1.57
C LEU A 124 13.41 -1.65 2.00
N PRO A 125 12.99 -0.75 1.09
CA PRO A 125 12.24 0.44 1.48
C PRO A 125 10.86 0.03 2.04
N TRP A 126 10.85 -0.54 3.24
CA TRP A 126 9.69 -0.96 4.02
C TRP A 126 8.94 0.24 4.62
N SER A 127 9.40 1.46 4.33
CA SER A 127 8.77 2.75 4.65
C SER A 127 7.51 3.02 3.82
N ASN A 128 6.64 2.03 3.66
CA ASN A 128 5.31 2.12 3.06
C ASN A 128 4.38 1.04 3.63
N SER A 129 4.79 0.33 4.70
CA SER A 129 4.07 -0.86 5.18
C SER A 129 2.67 -0.53 5.68
N VAL A 130 2.41 0.70 6.13
CA VAL A 130 1.14 0.95 6.82
C VAL A 130 -0.06 0.95 5.87
N LEU A 131 0.01 1.40 4.59
CA LEU A 131 -1.18 1.36 3.71
C LEU A 131 -1.36 0.07 2.91
N SER A 132 -0.34 -0.78 2.82
CA SER A 132 -0.53 -2.17 2.43
C SER A 132 -1.38 -2.96 3.45
N GLN A 133 -1.57 -2.41 4.66
CA GLN A 133 -2.29 -3.03 5.75
C GLN A 133 -3.77 -2.60 5.84
N LEU A 134 -4.27 -1.72 4.97
CA LEU A 134 -5.41 -0.86 5.30
C LEU A 134 -6.75 -0.99 4.55
N PRO A 135 -6.97 -1.80 3.50
CA PRO A 135 -8.32 -1.84 2.94
C PRO A 135 -9.20 -2.81 3.73
N GLU A 136 -10.24 -2.30 4.41
CA GLU A 136 -11.41 -3.12 4.81
C GLU A 136 -11.97 -3.93 3.63
N SER A 137 -11.80 -3.40 2.42
CA SER A 137 -12.18 -4.05 1.18
C SER A 137 -11.25 -5.18 0.76
N LEU A 138 -10.08 -5.38 1.38
CA LEU A 138 -9.12 -6.42 0.97
C LEU A 138 -9.67 -7.84 1.20
N PRO A 139 -10.25 -8.20 2.36
CA PRO A 139 -10.92 -9.48 2.53
C PRO A 139 -12.06 -9.71 1.54
N VAL A 140 -12.87 -8.68 1.28
CA VAL A 140 -13.98 -8.74 0.31
C VAL A 140 -13.44 -8.98 -1.10
N LEU A 141 -12.42 -8.21 -1.48
CA LEU A 141 -11.70 -8.39 -2.72
C LEU A 141 -11.08 -9.79 -2.80
N GLN A 142 -10.55 -10.35 -1.71
CA GLN A 142 -9.99 -11.70 -1.72
C GLN A 142 -11.06 -12.79 -1.89
N THR A 143 -12.26 -12.61 -1.34
CA THR A 143 -13.35 -13.56 -1.56
C THR A 143 -13.88 -13.52 -2.98
N GLN A 144 -13.89 -12.35 -3.62
CA GLN A 144 -14.39 -12.20 -4.99
C GLN A 144 -13.29 -12.39 -6.06
N LEU A 145 -12.03 -12.09 -5.73
CA LEU A 145 -10.89 -12.26 -6.62
C LEU A 145 -10.26 -13.64 -6.42
N HIS A 146 -10.38 -14.47 -7.45
CA HIS A 146 -9.56 -15.67 -7.58
C HIS A 146 -8.11 -15.25 -7.86
N TRP A 147 -7.26 -15.07 -6.87
CA TRP A 147 -5.86 -14.70 -7.13
C TRP A 147 -5.16 -15.76 -7.99
N PRO A 148 -4.20 -15.37 -8.87
CA PRO A 148 -3.26 -16.33 -9.42
C PRO A 148 -2.57 -17.07 -8.26
N PRO A 149 -2.14 -18.34 -8.45
CA PRO A 149 -1.34 -19.04 -7.45
C PRO A 149 -0.18 -18.16 -6.98
N LEU A 150 0.04 -18.10 -5.66
CA LEU A 150 1.04 -17.23 -5.03
C LEU A 150 2.45 -17.42 -5.60
N ASP A 151 2.75 -18.63 -6.09
CA ASP A 151 4.00 -18.98 -6.76
C ASP A 151 4.32 -18.10 -8.00
N ASN A 152 3.30 -17.50 -8.62
CA ASN A 152 3.44 -16.69 -9.85
C ASN A 152 3.09 -15.21 -9.67
N PHE A 153 2.62 -14.77 -8.49
CA PHE A 153 2.23 -13.38 -8.25
C PHE A 153 2.85 -12.83 -6.95
N PRO A 154 3.79 -11.86 -7.03
CA PRO A 154 4.50 -11.36 -5.85
C PRO A 154 3.64 -10.36 -5.05
N PHE A 155 2.60 -10.86 -4.37
CA PHE A 155 1.53 -10.07 -3.74
C PHE A 155 2.08 -8.93 -2.87
N CYS A 156 2.97 -9.21 -1.92
CA CYS A 156 3.43 -8.21 -0.97
C CYS A 156 4.30 -7.13 -1.64
N ILE A 157 5.15 -7.50 -2.60
CA ILE A 157 5.95 -6.53 -3.36
C ILE A 157 5.03 -5.62 -4.17
N MET A 158 3.99 -6.17 -4.81
CA MET A 158 3.03 -5.37 -5.57
C MET A 158 2.21 -4.45 -4.65
N SER A 159 1.81 -4.95 -3.48
CA SER A 159 1.10 -4.19 -2.44
C SER A 159 1.89 -2.97 -1.95
N VAL A 160 3.18 -3.13 -1.69
CA VAL A 160 4.07 -2.02 -1.30
C VAL A 160 4.18 -0.98 -2.42
N ASN A 161 4.32 -1.43 -3.67
CA ASN A 161 4.37 -0.53 -4.82
C ASN A 161 3.06 0.22 -5.05
N ILE A 162 1.91 -0.44 -4.91
CA ILE A 162 0.59 0.18 -5.01
C ILE A 162 0.41 1.23 -3.92
N THR A 163 0.79 0.90 -2.68
CA THR A 163 0.77 1.85 -1.56
C THR A 163 1.56 3.11 -1.89
N ARG A 164 2.77 2.97 -2.44
CA ARG A 164 3.60 4.09 -2.87
C ARG A 164 2.90 4.95 -3.92
N ILE A 165 2.30 4.32 -4.94
CA ILE A 165 1.55 5.03 -6.00
C ILE A 165 0.38 5.83 -5.41
N VAL A 166 -0.38 5.22 -4.51
CA VAL A 166 -1.54 5.86 -3.84
C VAL A 166 -1.10 7.05 -2.99
N ILE A 167 0.00 6.91 -2.24
CA ILE A 167 0.56 8.02 -1.45
C ILE A 167 1.10 9.14 -2.32
N GLN A 168 1.78 8.82 -3.42
CA GLN A 168 2.20 9.84 -4.37
C GLN A 168 1.02 10.58 -4.98
N ALA A 169 -0.07 9.87 -5.33
CA ALA A 169 -1.29 10.51 -5.82
C ALA A 169 -1.92 11.46 -4.78
N LEU A 170 -1.81 11.15 -3.48
CA LEU A 170 -2.22 12.04 -2.40
C LEU A 170 -1.29 13.25 -2.27
N GLN A 171 0.03 13.06 -2.34
CA GLN A 171 1.04 14.13 -2.26
C GLN A 171 0.95 15.10 -3.45
N GLU A 172 0.60 14.60 -4.63
CA GLU A 172 0.38 15.38 -5.86
C GLU A 172 -1.03 16.04 -5.92
N GLU A 173 -1.82 15.96 -4.85
CA GLU A 173 -3.19 16.50 -4.76
C GLU A 173 -4.18 15.94 -5.81
N ARG A 174 -3.85 14.81 -6.46
CA ARG A 174 -4.72 14.18 -7.48
C ARG A 174 -6.03 13.66 -6.89
N LEU A 175 -6.06 13.40 -5.59
CA LEU A 175 -7.20 12.84 -4.87
C LEU A 175 -8.06 13.88 -4.16
N SER A 176 -7.61 15.14 -4.10
CA SER A 176 -8.27 16.21 -3.32
C SER A 176 -9.75 16.38 -3.67
N ARG A 177 -10.11 16.28 -4.95
CA ARG A 177 -11.51 16.37 -5.39
C ARG A 177 -12.38 15.24 -4.84
N GLU A 178 -11.82 14.04 -4.74
CA GLU A 178 -12.54 12.87 -4.27
C GLU A 178 -12.61 12.82 -2.74
N CYS A 179 -11.51 13.14 -2.06
CA CYS A 179 -11.49 13.31 -0.61
C CYS A 179 -12.48 14.39 -0.16
N ASN A 180 -12.51 15.53 -0.85
CA ASN A 180 -13.50 16.59 -0.60
C ASN A 180 -14.94 16.14 -0.89
N ARG A 181 -15.17 15.23 -1.85
CA ARG A 181 -16.51 14.71 -2.12
C ARG A 181 -16.99 13.78 -1.01
N ARG A 182 -16.11 12.89 -0.54
CA ARG A 182 -16.44 11.87 0.47
C ARG A 182 -16.23 12.33 1.92
N GLN A 183 -15.67 13.52 2.12
CA GLN A 183 -15.29 14.08 3.44
C GLN A 183 -14.40 13.15 4.28
N GLN A 184 -13.49 12.42 3.62
CA GLN A 184 -12.54 11.52 4.25
C GLN A 184 -11.33 11.31 3.35
N VAL A 185 -10.14 11.15 3.92
CA VAL A 185 -8.90 10.86 3.19
C VAL A 185 -8.58 9.37 3.31
N ILE A 186 -8.56 8.83 4.53
CA ILE A 186 -8.14 7.43 4.75
C ILE A 186 -9.03 6.45 3.98
N GLY A 187 -10.35 6.62 4.02
CA GLY A 187 -11.27 5.78 3.26
C GLY A 187 -11.05 5.86 1.74
N VAL A 188 -10.76 7.05 1.20
CA VAL A 188 -10.45 7.22 -0.23
C VAL A 188 -9.14 6.52 -0.60
N LEU A 189 -8.12 6.58 0.25
CA LEU A 189 -6.85 5.88 0.02
C LEU A 189 -7.04 4.36 0.05
N ASN A 190 -7.83 3.85 0.99
CA ASN A 190 -8.15 2.43 1.11
C ASN A 190 -8.89 1.92 -0.13
N ASP A 191 -9.93 2.64 -0.58
CA ASP A 191 -10.67 2.30 -1.79
C ASP A 191 -9.78 2.40 -3.03
N LEU A 192 -8.90 3.41 -3.12
CA LEU A 192 -8.02 3.56 -4.26
C LEU A 192 -6.96 2.46 -4.33
N TYR A 193 -6.39 2.08 -3.18
CA TYR A 193 -5.50 0.92 -3.07
C TYR A 193 -6.21 -0.34 -3.56
N ALA A 194 -7.42 -0.59 -3.06
CA ALA A 194 -8.23 -1.76 -3.42
C ALA A 194 -8.55 -1.79 -4.92
N ALA A 195 -8.92 -0.64 -5.47
CA ALA A 195 -9.21 -0.48 -6.89
C ALA A 195 -7.97 -0.68 -7.78
N ALA A 196 -6.81 -0.18 -7.33
CA ALA A 196 -5.53 -0.40 -8.01
C ALA A 196 -5.11 -1.87 -7.98
N PHE A 197 -5.28 -2.54 -6.85
CA PHE A 197 -4.99 -3.96 -6.70
C PHE A 197 -5.91 -4.83 -7.58
N LEU A 198 -7.20 -4.51 -7.61
CA LEU A 198 -8.17 -5.15 -8.49
C LEU A 198 -7.77 -4.98 -9.96
N ARG A 199 -7.39 -3.77 -10.39
CA ARG A 199 -6.93 -3.52 -11.77
C ARG A 199 -5.67 -4.31 -12.09
N LEU A 200 -4.69 -4.31 -11.19
CA LEU A 200 -3.46 -5.08 -11.35
C LEU A 200 -3.75 -6.57 -11.53
N SER A 201 -4.61 -7.14 -10.68
CA SER A 201 -4.93 -8.57 -10.75
C SER A 201 -5.58 -8.96 -12.09
N ARG A 202 -6.42 -8.09 -12.65
CA ARG A 202 -7.04 -8.29 -13.97
C ARG A 202 -6.00 -8.20 -15.10
N LEU A 203 -5.11 -7.21 -15.04
CA LEU A 203 -4.03 -7.05 -16.02
C LEU A 203 -3.10 -8.26 -16.01
N TRP A 204 -2.69 -8.68 -14.81
CA TRP A 204 -1.80 -9.83 -14.62
C TRP A 204 -2.41 -11.10 -15.20
N LYS A 205 -3.70 -11.36 -14.94
CA LYS A 205 -4.38 -12.53 -15.51
C LYS A 205 -4.56 -12.45 -17.02
N HIS A 206 -4.99 -11.31 -17.54
CA HIS A 206 -5.31 -11.15 -18.96
C HIS A 206 -4.06 -11.24 -19.84
N GLN A 207 -2.91 -10.79 -19.34
CA GLN A 207 -1.66 -10.77 -20.10
C GLN A 207 -0.71 -11.93 -19.72
N HIS A 208 -1.17 -12.90 -18.92
CA HIS A 208 -0.33 -13.98 -18.39
C HIS A 208 0.96 -13.46 -17.76
N GLY A 209 0.82 -12.41 -16.95
CA GLY A 209 1.92 -11.63 -16.41
C GLY A 209 2.94 -12.46 -15.65
N THR A 210 4.22 -12.11 -15.82
CA THR A 210 5.33 -12.69 -15.07
C THR A 210 6.00 -11.63 -14.20
N ILE A 211 6.90 -12.06 -13.31
CA ILE A 211 7.69 -11.14 -12.47
C ILE A 211 8.50 -10.15 -13.33
N ALA A 212 8.93 -10.56 -14.54
CA ALA A 212 9.64 -9.68 -15.47
C ALA A 212 8.77 -8.51 -15.97
N ASP A 213 7.45 -8.75 -16.10
CA ASP A 213 6.48 -7.76 -16.58
C ASP A 213 5.98 -6.83 -15.47
N ALA A 214 6.32 -7.11 -14.20
CA ALA A 214 5.83 -6.35 -13.05
C ALA A 214 6.13 -4.86 -13.17
N GLY A 215 7.31 -4.49 -13.68
CA GLY A 215 7.67 -3.09 -13.90
C GLY A 215 6.76 -2.37 -14.91
N PHE A 216 6.35 -3.07 -15.98
CA PHE A 216 5.42 -2.55 -16.97
C PHE A 216 4.02 -2.34 -16.38
N PHE A 217 3.50 -3.34 -15.67
CA PHE A 217 2.19 -3.24 -15.02
C PHE A 217 2.14 -2.12 -13.97
N LEU A 218 3.20 -1.94 -13.19
CA LEU A 218 3.27 -0.86 -12.21
C LEU A 218 3.25 0.52 -12.86
N LYS A 219 3.92 0.69 -14.01
CA LYS A 219 3.91 1.96 -14.76
C LYS A 219 2.53 2.27 -15.35
N GLU A 220 1.86 1.26 -15.92
CA GLU A 220 0.47 1.42 -16.38
C GLU A 220 -0.46 1.78 -15.21
N LEU A 221 -0.29 1.09 -14.08
CA LEU A 221 -1.11 1.31 -12.89
C LEU A 221 -0.91 2.70 -12.29
N GLU A 222 0.33 3.19 -12.24
CA GLU A 222 0.65 4.54 -11.78
C GLU A 222 -0.08 5.59 -12.63
N LEU A 223 -0.02 5.45 -13.96
CA LEU A 223 -0.69 6.36 -14.88
C LEU A 223 -2.20 6.35 -14.68
N CYS A 224 -2.83 5.17 -14.60
CA CYS A 224 -4.27 5.07 -14.32
C CYS A 224 -4.67 5.69 -12.97
N THR A 225 -3.87 5.43 -11.93
CA THR A 225 -4.17 5.88 -10.57
C THR A 225 -4.04 7.40 -10.43
N LYS A 226 -3.05 8.02 -11.08
CA LYS A 226 -2.81 9.48 -11.01
C LYS A 226 -3.69 10.28 -11.96
N GLU A 227 -3.94 9.77 -13.18
CA GLU A 227 -4.69 10.50 -14.20
C GLU A 227 -6.21 10.32 -14.05
N LYS A 228 -6.67 9.13 -13.65
CA LYS A 228 -8.11 8.80 -13.62
C LYS A 228 -8.53 8.06 -12.34
N PRO A 229 -8.22 8.57 -11.13
CA PRO A 229 -8.54 7.89 -9.86
C PRO A 229 -10.04 7.60 -9.70
N ARG A 230 -10.91 8.50 -10.18
CA ARG A 230 -12.37 8.32 -10.15
C ARG A 230 -12.87 7.15 -10.97
N GLN A 231 -12.27 6.89 -12.14
CA GLN A 231 -12.67 5.75 -12.97
C GLN A 231 -12.29 4.44 -12.29
N LEU A 232 -11.12 4.42 -11.66
CA LEU A 232 -10.65 3.27 -10.89
C LEU A 232 -11.58 2.97 -9.71
N LEU A 233 -11.95 3.99 -8.93
CA LEU A 233 -12.91 3.85 -7.82
C LEU A 233 -14.28 3.36 -8.28
N LYS A 234 -14.82 3.89 -9.40
CA LYS A 234 -16.08 3.40 -9.98
C LYS A 234 -15.98 1.94 -10.43
N SER A 235 -14.83 1.53 -10.97
CA SER A 235 -14.61 0.13 -11.34
C SER A 235 -14.57 -0.80 -10.12
N LEU A 236 -14.12 -0.31 -8.97
CA LEU A 236 -14.19 -1.04 -7.71
C LEU A 236 -15.62 -1.13 -7.21
N GLU A 237 -16.34 -0.02 -7.15
CA GLU A 237 -17.76 0.03 -6.74
C GLU A 237 -18.61 -0.94 -7.58
N ALA A 238 -18.45 -0.92 -8.91
CA ALA A 238 -19.16 -1.81 -9.83
C ALA A 238 -18.75 -3.29 -9.73
N TYR A 239 -17.60 -3.58 -9.11
CA TYR A 239 -17.16 -4.95 -8.84
C TYR A 239 -17.74 -5.47 -7.54
N LEU A 240 -17.74 -4.64 -6.49
CA LEU A 240 -18.29 -4.98 -5.17
C LEU A 240 -19.83 -5.08 -5.18
N SER A 241 -20.49 -4.41 -6.12
CA SER A 241 -21.94 -4.46 -6.30
C SER A 241 -22.45 -5.69 -7.08
N ARG A 242 -21.55 -6.63 -7.43
CA ARG A 242 -21.89 -7.90 -8.11
C ARG A 242 -21.85 -9.04 -7.11
#